data_AF-A0A0Q4GFT6-F1
#
_entry.id   AF-A0A0Q4GFT6-F1
#
_cell.length_a   1.000
_cell.length_b   1.000
_cell.length_c   1.000
_cell.angle_alpha   90.00
_cell.angle_beta   90.00
_cell.angle_gamma   90.00
#
_symmetry.space_group_name_H-M   'P 1'
#
loop_
_entity.id
_entity.type
_entity.pdbx_description
1 polymer ?
#
loop_
_entity_poly.entity_id
_entity_poly.type
_entity_poly.pdbx_seq_one_letter_code
_entity_poly.pdbx_strand_id
1 'polypeptide(L)'
;MKKIYLIGAAMVGTKLRYPSDGVIETSPEQADDLVKAGLARVDDLDSLKVDELRAIALAESVSVGPAVLKDDLIAAIRARRQNKA
;
A
#
# COMPACT_ATOMS: atom_id res chain seq x y z
N MET A 1 -11.33 -0.59 10.37
CA MET A 1 -10.15 0.25 10.08
C MET A 1 -9.71 -0.04 8.65
N LYS A 2 -9.15 0.94 7.94
CA LYS A 2 -8.61 0.78 6.58
C LYS A 2 -7.09 0.88 6.62
N LYS A 3 -6.43 0.05 5.83
CA LYS A 3 -4.99 0.14 5.57
C LYS A 3 -4.76 1.08 4.41
N ILE A 4 -3.87 2.04 4.56
CA ILE A 4 -3.46 2.95 3.50
C ILE A 4 -1.94 2.99 3.44
N TYR A 5 -1.38 3.32 2.28
CA TYR A 5 0.00 3.77 2.18
C TYR A 5 0.01 5.21 1.70
N LEU A 6 0.91 6.00 2.27
CA LEU A 6 1.05 7.41 1.92
C LEU A 6 1.90 7.56 0.64
N ILE A 7 1.49 8.50 -0.21
CA ILE A 7 2.26 8.93 -1.38
C ILE A 7 3.13 10.15 -1.01
N GLY A 8 2.65 10.99 -0.09
CA GLY A 8 3.38 12.14 0.43
C GLY A 8 3.22 12.27 1.95
N ALA A 9 3.96 13.19 2.56
CA ALA A 9 3.83 13.46 3.99
C ALA A 9 2.41 13.96 4.30
N ALA A 10 1.73 13.31 5.25
CA ALA A 10 0.35 13.62 5.58
C ALA A 10 0.07 13.42 7.07
N MET A 11 -0.88 14.18 7.59
CA MET A 11 -1.38 14.02 8.96
C MET A 11 -2.33 12.82 9.02
N VAL A 12 -1.97 11.81 9.82
CA VAL A 12 -2.82 10.66 10.14
C VAL A 12 -3.07 10.64 11.64
N GLY A 13 -4.33 10.73 12.04
CA GLY A 13 -4.73 11.10 13.39
C GLY A 13 -4.10 12.43 13.81
N THR A 14 -3.31 12.40 14.88
CA THR A 14 -2.57 13.56 15.44
C THR A 14 -1.08 13.54 15.13
N LYS A 15 -0.60 12.62 14.27
CA LYS A 15 0.82 12.47 13.92
C LYS A 15 1.05 12.73 12.44
N LEU A 16 2.11 13.46 12.15
CA LEU A 16 2.64 13.55 10.79
C LEU A 16 3.29 12.21 10.43
N ARG A 17 2.89 11.65 9.30
CA ARG A 17 3.34 10.37 8.78
C ARG A 17 3.92 10.55 7.40
N TYR A 18 4.82 9.63 7.04
CA TYR A 18 5.56 9.69 5.79
C TYR A 18 5.33 8.41 4.97
N PRO A 19 5.53 8.46 3.64
CA PRO A 19 5.50 7.25 2.80
C PRO A 19 6.42 6.13 3.29
N SER A 20 7.55 6.50 3.91
CA SER A 20 8.51 5.58 4.51
C SER A 20 8.00 4.84 5.75
N ASP A 21 6.93 5.32 6.41
CA ASP A 21 6.29 4.58 7.52
C ASP A 21 5.60 3.30 7.03
N GLY A 22 5.38 3.17 5.72
CA GLY A 22 4.76 2.00 5.14
C GLY A 22 3.23 2.03 5.22
N VAL A 23 2.65 0.87 5.51
CA VAL A 23 1.19 0.73 5.60
C VAL A 23 0.71 1.23 6.95
N ILE A 24 -0.22 2.17 6.92
CA ILE A 24 -0.80 2.82 8.08
C ILE A 24 -2.25 2.39 8.20
N GLU A 25 -2.63 1.92 9.39
CA GLU A 25 -4.01 1.65 9.72
C GLU A 25 -4.66 2.91 10.29
N THR A 26 -5.77 3.33 9.68
CA THR A 26 -6.55 4.49 10.13
C THR A 26 -8.06 4.26 10.00
N SER A 27 -8.87 5.23 10.42
CA SER A 27 -10.32 5.18 10.25
C SER A 27 -10.69 5.22 8.76
N PRO A 28 -11.81 4.60 8.36
CA PRO A 28 -12.24 4.61 6.96
C PRO A 28 -12.43 6.02 6.39
N GLU A 29 -12.98 6.94 7.20
CA GLU A 29 -13.21 8.33 6.83
C GLU A 29 -11.89 9.05 6.54
N GLN A 30 -10.89 8.93 7.44
CA GLN A 30 -9.59 9.56 7.25
C GLN A 30 -8.82 8.94 6.08
N ALA A 31 -8.93 7.62 5.87
CA ALA A 31 -8.36 6.96 4.71
C ALA A 31 -8.95 7.52 3.40
N ASP A 32 -10.27 7.64 3.32
CA ASP A 32 -10.94 8.15 2.12
C ASP A 32 -10.62 9.63 1.88
N ASP A 33 -10.49 10.46 2.92
CA ASP A 33 -10.08 11.85 2.79
C ASP A 33 -8.64 11.98 2.26
N LEU A 34 -7.71 11.18 2.79
CA LEU A 34 -6.32 11.18 2.32
C LEU A 34 -6.20 10.67 0.88
N VAL A 35 -7.02 9.69 0.50
CA VAL A 35 -7.08 9.18 -0.88
C VAL A 35 -7.66 10.22 -1.83
N LYS A 36 -8.75 10.90 -1.43
CA LYS A 36 -9.34 12.01 -2.20
C LYS A 36 -8.38 13.18 -2.36
N ALA A 37 -7.58 13.47 -1.34
CA ALA A 37 -6.54 14.49 -1.39
C ALA A 37 -5.34 14.08 -2.26
N GLY A 38 -5.29 12.83 -2.75
CA GLY A 38 -4.15 12.29 -3.51
C GLY A 38 -2.90 12.05 -2.67
N LEU A 39 -3.03 12.12 -1.34
CA LEU A 39 -1.93 11.96 -0.38
C LEU A 39 -1.72 10.50 0.02
N ALA A 40 -2.72 9.64 -0.20
CA ALA A 40 -2.66 8.22 0.13
C ALA A 40 -3.35 7.34 -0.92
N ARG A 41 -3.12 6.04 -0.82
CA ARG A 41 -3.85 5.00 -1.53
C ARG A 41 -4.23 3.88 -0.58
N VAL A 42 -5.38 3.27 -0.82
CA VAL A 42 -5.84 2.14 0.00
C VAL A 42 -4.97 0.92 -0.28
N ASP A 43 -4.54 0.25 0.78
CA ASP A 43 -3.76 -0.98 0.74
C ASP A 43 -4.69 -2.18 0.98
N ASP A 44 -5.50 -2.50 -0.02
CA ASP A 44 -6.41 -3.67 -0.01
C ASP A 44 -5.76 -4.93 -0.61
N LEU A 45 -4.42 -5.00 -0.62
CA LEU A 45 -3.67 -6.14 -1.16
C LEU A 45 -4.04 -7.47 -0.47
N ASP A 46 -4.36 -7.41 0.83
CA ASP A 46 -4.78 -8.58 1.61
C ASP A 46 -6.09 -9.21 1.08
N SER A 47 -6.98 -8.39 0.49
CA SER A 47 -8.27 -8.82 -0.05
C SER A 47 -8.21 -9.30 -1.50
N LEU A 48 -7.11 -9.02 -2.21
CA LEU A 48 -6.94 -9.41 -3.61
C LEU A 48 -6.54 -10.88 -3.76
N LYS A 49 -6.88 -11.47 -4.90
CA LYS A 49 -6.41 -12.81 -5.27
C LYS A 49 -4.95 -12.78 -5.69
N VAL A 50 -4.29 -13.95 -5.67
CA VAL A 50 -2.89 -14.12 -6.11
C VAL A 50 -2.69 -13.59 -7.53
N ASP A 51 -3.64 -13.84 -8.44
CA ASP A 51 -3.57 -13.37 -9.82
C ASP A 51 -3.64 -11.83 -9.93
N GLU A 52 -4.49 -11.19 -9.13
CA GLU A 52 -4.61 -9.73 -9.08
C GLU A 52 -3.35 -9.10 -8.47
N LEU A 53 -2.81 -9.71 -7.42
CA LEU A 53 -1.54 -9.29 -6.82
C LEU A 53 -0.37 -9.41 -7.80
N ARG A 54 -0.33 -10.48 -8.62
CA ARG A 54 0.67 -10.60 -9.70
C ARG A 54 0.51 -9.52 -10.75
N ALA A 55 -0.73 -9.16 -11.12
CA ALA A 55 -0.97 -8.07 -12.05
C ALA A 55 -0.48 -6.73 -11.50
N ILE A 56 -0.71 -6.46 -10.21
CA ILE A 56 -0.20 -5.25 -9.53
C ILE A 56 1.33 -5.28 -9.44
N ALA A 57 1.90 -6.41 -9.02
CA ALA A 57 3.35 -6.59 -8.97
C ALA A 57 3.98 -6.31 -10.34
N LEU A 58 3.40 -6.85 -11.41
CA LEU A 58 3.87 -6.60 -12.77
C LEU A 58 3.74 -5.11 -13.15
N ALA A 59 2.59 -4.49 -12.88
CA ALA A 59 2.36 -3.06 -13.15
C ALA A 59 3.34 -2.14 -12.38
N GLU A 60 3.75 -2.54 -11.18
CA GLU A 60 4.71 -1.81 -10.34
C GLU A 60 6.17 -2.22 -10.57
N SER A 61 6.41 -3.07 -11.58
CA SER A 61 7.73 -3.63 -11.91
C SER A 61 8.38 -4.34 -10.72
N VAL A 62 7.58 -5.06 -9.93
CA VAL A 62 7.99 -5.95 -8.86
C VAL A 62 8.20 -7.33 -9.45
N SER A 63 9.45 -7.79 -9.45
CA SER A 63 9.78 -9.12 -9.94
C SER A 63 9.40 -10.15 -8.88
N VAL A 64 8.38 -10.95 -9.17
CA VAL A 64 7.88 -12.02 -8.30
C VAL A 64 7.91 -13.31 -9.10
N GLY A 65 8.69 -14.28 -8.63
CA GLY A 65 8.86 -15.57 -9.31
C GLY A 65 7.55 -16.38 -9.40
N PRO A 66 7.53 -17.44 -10.23
CA PRO A 66 6.32 -18.22 -10.48
C PRO A 66 5.81 -19.03 -9.27
N ALA A 67 6.62 -19.24 -8.24
CA ALA A 67 6.28 -20.02 -7.03
C ALA A 67 6.08 -19.17 -5.75
N VAL A 68 5.92 -17.85 -5.90
CA VAL A 68 5.81 -16.92 -4.76
C VAL A 68 4.43 -17.03 -4.09
N LEU A 69 4.40 -17.18 -2.76
CA LEU A 69 3.16 -17.26 -1.96
C LEU A 69 2.41 -15.91 -1.97
N LYS A 70 1.12 -15.94 -1.62
CA LYS A 70 0.30 -14.72 -1.55
C LYS A 70 0.91 -13.67 -0.64
N ASP A 71 1.35 -14.07 0.55
CA ASP A 71 1.92 -13.13 1.52
C ASP A 71 3.24 -12.52 1.03
N ASP A 72 4.05 -13.31 0.33
CA ASP A 72 5.29 -12.84 -0.28
C ASP A 72 5.04 -11.83 -1.41
N LEU A 73 3.98 -12.04 -2.21
CA LEU A 73 3.56 -11.06 -3.23
C LEU A 73 3.18 -9.73 -2.59
N ILE A 74 2.36 -9.78 -1.52
CA ILE A 74 1.93 -8.58 -0.80
C ILE A 74 3.14 -7.87 -0.19
N ALA A 75 4.05 -8.62 0.45
CA ALA A 75 5.28 -8.07 1.02
C ALA A 75 6.16 -7.42 -0.05
N ALA A 76 6.35 -8.06 -1.21
CA ALA A 76 7.15 -7.53 -2.31
C ALA A 76 6.56 -6.23 -2.90
N ILE A 77 5.24 -6.16 -3.08
CA ILE A 77 4.54 -4.96 -3.53
C ILE A 77 4.69 -3.84 -2.50
N ARG A 78 4.44 -4.13 -1.21
CA ARG A 78 4.61 -3.15 -0.12
C ARG A 78 6.03 -2.62 -0.05
N ALA A 79 7.03 -3.49 -0.16
CA ALA A 79 8.44 -3.12 -0.15
C ALA A 79 8.80 -2.22 -1.34
N ARG A 80 8.33 -2.53 -2.55
CA ARG A 80 8.54 -1.68 -3.73
C ARG A 80 7.96 -0.28 -3.53
N ARG A 81 6.75 -0.20 -2.99
CA ARG A 81 6.06 1.08 -2.74
C ARG A 81 6.78 1.93 -1.70
N GLN A 82 7.35 1.32 -0.67
CA GLN A 82 8.16 2.02 0.34
C GLN A 82 9.49 2.54 -0.22
N ASN A 83 10.09 1.82 -1.16
CA ASN A 83 11.42 2.15 -1.69
C ASN A 83 11.38 3.13 -2.89
N LYS A 84 10.19 3.57 -3.31
CA LYS A 84 10.01 4.54 -4.40
C LYS A 84 10.00 6.00 -3.89
N ALA A 85 10.84 6.26 -2.88
CA ALA A 85 11.11 7.60 -2.35
C ALA A 85 12.05 8.38 -3.28
#